data_AF-A0A5B7B3N0-F1
#
_entry.id   AF-A0A5B7B3N0-F1
#
_cell.length_a   1.000
_cell.length_b   1.000
_cell.length_c   1.000
_cell.angle_alpha   90.00
_cell.angle_beta   90.00
_cell.angle_gamma   90.00
#
_symmetry.space_group_name_H-M   'P 1'
#
loop_
_entity.id
_entity.type
_entity.pdbx_description
1 polymer ?
#
loop_
_entity_poly.entity_id
_entity_poly.type
_entity_poly.pdbx_seq_one_letter_code
_entity_poly.pdbx_strand_id
1 'polypeptide(L)'
;GFGVVLLEMLIGRRAMDKSRPSREHNLVEWARPLLNHNKKLLRILDPRMEGQYSAKTAIKVAHLAYQCLSQNPKGRPVMSQVVEILETLQTQEGSREEVLLQSGGGGGSVTLYEVPKGIPDTPTEKKSYPVRSDSERGGAEVHRRSKPANGRSKSEPPKECDLYCASPDERSASTNS
;
A
#
# COMPACT_ATOMS: atom_id res chain seq x y z
N GLY A 1 -20.37 9.41 11.27
CA GLY A 1 -19.36 10.03 12.16
C GLY A 1 -18.08 10.26 11.39
N PHE A 2 -17.28 11.26 11.75
CA PHE A 2 -16.17 11.76 10.91
C PHE A 2 -15.16 10.69 10.46
N GLY A 3 -14.76 9.76 11.33
CA GLY A 3 -13.82 8.69 10.97
C GLY A 3 -14.26 7.79 9.82
N VAL A 4 -15.56 7.67 9.55
CA VAL A 4 -16.08 6.95 8.38
C VAL A 4 -15.79 7.75 7.10
N VAL A 5 -16.07 9.05 7.11
CA VAL A 5 -15.81 9.94 5.95
C VAL A 5 -14.31 9.98 5.63
N LEU A 6 -13.46 10.07 6.66
CA LEU A 6 -12.01 10.05 6.47
C LEU A 6 -11.53 8.72 5.84
N LEU A 7 -12.17 7.59 6.20
CA LEU A 7 -11.90 6.28 5.62
C LEU A 7 -12.40 6.17 4.17
N GLU A 8 -13.58 6.71 3.86
CA GLU A 8 -14.14 6.76 2.50
C GLU A 8 -13.21 7.55 1.56
N MET A 9 -12.67 8.68 2.02
CA MET A 9 -11.72 9.49 1.24
C MET A 9 -10.37 8.79 1.05
N LEU A 10 -9.85 8.10 2.08
CA LEU A 10 -8.58 7.36 1.96
C LEU A 10 -8.66 6.19 0.96
N ILE A 11 -9.81 5.52 0.87
CA ILE A 11 -9.97 4.24 0.14
C ILE A 11 -10.75 4.41 -1.18
N GLY A 12 -11.42 5.55 -1.40
CA GLY A 12 -12.20 5.82 -2.61
C GLY A 12 -13.47 4.97 -2.73
N ARG A 13 -13.94 4.40 -1.60
CA ARG A 13 -15.06 3.45 -1.54
C ARG A 13 -16.16 3.99 -0.64
N ARG A 14 -17.43 3.77 -1.03
CA ARG A 14 -18.60 4.01 -0.17
C ARG A 14 -18.54 3.16 1.11
N ALA A 15 -18.97 3.74 2.23
CA ALA A 15 -19.01 3.10 3.54
C ALA A 15 -19.92 1.87 3.61
N MET A 16 -21.06 1.92 2.92
CA MET A 16 -22.02 0.81 2.77
C MET A 16 -22.25 0.52 1.30
N ASP A 17 -22.01 -0.73 0.86
CA ASP A 17 -22.09 -1.09 -0.56
C ASP A 17 -22.50 -2.55 -0.79
N LYS A 18 -23.79 -2.77 -1.08
CA LYS A 18 -24.40 -4.10 -1.20
C LYS A 18 -24.05 -4.87 -2.48
N SER A 19 -23.28 -4.27 -3.39
CA SER A 19 -22.78 -4.92 -4.62
C SER A 19 -21.42 -5.62 -4.43
N ARG A 20 -20.77 -5.43 -3.28
CA ARG A 20 -19.51 -6.10 -2.91
C ARG A 20 -19.80 -7.47 -2.28
N PRO A 21 -18.78 -8.33 -2.08
CA PRO A 21 -18.96 -9.53 -1.26
C PRO A 21 -19.46 -9.18 0.15
N SER A 22 -20.23 -10.07 0.78
CA SER A 22 -20.90 -9.81 2.07
C SER A 22 -19.96 -9.30 3.19
N ARG A 23 -18.69 -9.72 3.17
CA ARG A 23 -17.65 -9.29 4.12
C ARG A 23 -17.04 -7.91 3.85
N GLU A 24 -17.35 -7.30 2.70
CA GLU A 24 -16.90 -5.95 2.29
C GLU A 24 -18.05 -4.94 2.18
N HIS A 25 -19.29 -5.35 2.49
CA HIS A 25 -20.47 -4.48 2.51
C HIS A 25 -20.27 -3.27 3.41
N ASN A 26 -19.71 -3.48 4.61
CA ASN A 26 -19.35 -2.46 5.57
C ASN A 26 -17.85 -2.15 5.47
N LEU A 27 -17.51 -0.97 4.96
CA LEU A 27 -16.14 -0.53 4.76
C LEU A 27 -15.34 -0.48 6.07
N VAL A 28 -16.00 -0.12 7.18
CA VAL A 28 -15.33 -0.01 8.50
C VAL A 28 -14.91 -1.39 9.00
N GLU A 29 -15.81 -2.37 8.95
CA GLU A 29 -15.52 -3.75 9.37
C GLU A 29 -14.40 -4.37 8.53
N TRP A 30 -14.43 -4.16 7.22
CA TRP A 30 -13.42 -4.65 6.29
C TRP A 30 -12.06 -3.95 6.42
N ALA A 31 -12.03 -2.62 6.49
CA ALA A 31 -10.78 -1.86 6.45
C ALA A 31 -10.06 -1.81 7.81
N ARG A 32 -10.78 -1.85 8.94
CA ARG A 32 -10.20 -1.69 10.28
C ARG A 32 -9.03 -2.63 10.62
N PRO A 33 -9.01 -3.93 10.23
CA PRO A 33 -7.81 -4.78 10.39
C PRO A 33 -6.66 -4.42 9.43
N LEU A 34 -6.93 -3.67 8.35
CA LEU A 34 -5.93 -3.25 7.35
C LEU A 34 -5.26 -1.92 7.75
N LEU A 35 -5.99 -1.02 8.43
CA LEU A 35 -5.47 0.26 8.95
C LEU A 35 -4.27 0.09 9.90
N ASN A 36 -4.24 -0.98 10.70
CA ASN A 36 -3.14 -1.29 11.63
C ASN A 36 -1.88 -1.87 10.95
N HIS A 37 -1.89 -2.03 9.62
CA HIS A 37 -0.81 -2.69 8.88
C HIS A 37 -0.37 -1.83 7.69
N ASN A 38 0.63 -0.98 7.89
CA ASN A 38 1.16 -0.04 6.89
C ASN A 38 1.30 -0.64 5.47
N LYS A 39 1.87 -1.84 5.34
CA LYS A 39 2.03 -2.53 4.03
C LYS A 39 0.71 -2.98 3.37
N LYS A 40 -0.32 -3.27 4.16
CA LYS A 40 -1.67 -3.61 3.66
C LYS A 40 -2.46 -2.33 3.34
N LEU A 41 -2.40 -1.35 4.25
CA LEU A 41 -2.98 -0.01 4.07
C LEU A 41 -2.57 0.62 2.73
N LEU A 42 -1.27 0.70 2.44
CA LEU A 42 -0.78 1.34 1.22
C LEU A 42 -1.24 0.64 -0.08
N ARG A 43 -1.76 -0.59 -0.01
CA ARG A 43 -2.33 -1.34 -1.15
C ARG A 43 -3.84 -1.15 -1.33
N ILE A 44 -4.51 -0.50 -0.38
CA ILE A 44 -5.97 -0.27 -0.39
C ILE A 44 -6.35 1.21 -0.40
N LEU A 45 -5.38 2.13 -0.52
CA LEU A 45 -5.65 3.54 -0.73
C LEU A 45 -6.28 3.76 -2.11
N ASP A 46 -7.07 4.83 -2.28
CA ASP A 46 -7.67 5.19 -3.57
C ASP A 46 -6.56 5.38 -4.61
N PRO A 47 -6.52 4.57 -5.69
CA PRO A 47 -5.54 4.74 -6.77
C PRO A 47 -5.60 6.13 -7.42
N ARG A 48 -6.75 6.82 -7.32
CA ARG A 48 -6.93 8.19 -7.84
C ARG A 48 -6.15 9.25 -7.04
N MET A 49 -5.61 8.89 -5.87
CA MET A 49 -4.71 9.74 -5.08
C MET A 49 -3.23 9.38 -5.26
N GLU A 50 -2.89 8.36 -6.06
CA GLU A 50 -1.49 7.97 -6.27
C GLU A 50 -0.67 9.15 -6.85
N GLY A 51 0.56 9.32 -6.35
CA GLY A 51 1.40 10.50 -6.63
C GLY A 51 1.06 11.76 -5.83
N GLN A 52 -0.14 11.87 -5.24
CA GLN A 52 -0.62 13.08 -4.55
C GLN A 52 -0.47 13.03 -3.01
N TYR A 53 0.18 12.00 -2.45
CA TYR A 53 0.46 11.87 -1.02
C TYR A 53 1.83 11.26 -0.74
N SER A 54 2.51 11.68 0.33
CA SER A 54 3.59 10.86 0.88
C SER A 54 3.03 9.66 1.65
N ALA A 55 3.65 8.49 1.49
CA ALA A 55 3.25 7.28 2.21
C ALA A 55 3.24 7.47 3.74
N LYS A 56 4.12 8.34 4.27
CA LYS A 56 4.18 8.70 5.69
C LYS A 56 2.90 9.40 6.14
N THR A 57 2.41 10.35 5.37
CA THR A 57 1.21 11.12 5.71
C THR A 57 -0.06 10.29 5.53
N ALA A 58 -0.17 9.47 4.47
CA ALA A 58 -1.28 8.53 4.33
C ALA A 58 -1.39 7.53 5.52
N ILE A 59 -0.26 7.01 6.02
CA ILE A 59 -0.22 6.17 7.23
C ILE A 59 -0.71 6.92 8.47
N LYS A 60 -0.33 8.19 8.65
CA LYS A 60 -0.79 9.01 9.79
C LYS A 60 -2.30 9.29 9.72
N VAL A 61 -2.82 9.68 8.55
CA VAL A 61 -4.28 9.92 8.36
C VAL A 61 -5.07 8.63 8.59
N ALA A 62 -4.57 7.48 8.14
CA ALA A 62 -5.20 6.18 8.37
C ALA A 62 -5.23 5.77 9.85
N HIS A 63 -4.17 6.05 10.62
CA HIS A 63 -4.19 5.89 12.07
C HIS A 63 -5.20 6.82 12.76
N LEU A 64 -5.33 8.07 12.31
CA LEU A 64 -6.35 9.00 12.81
C LEU A 64 -7.77 8.48 12.52
N ALA A 65 -8.01 7.96 11.32
CA ALA A 65 -9.26 7.29 10.97
C ALA A 65 -9.53 6.07 11.88
N TYR A 66 -8.52 5.22 12.11
CA TYR A 66 -8.63 4.07 13.02
C TYR A 66 -9.03 4.46 14.45
N GLN A 67 -8.42 5.51 15.02
CA GLN A 67 -8.77 6.04 16.33
C GLN A 67 -10.22 6.57 16.36
N CYS A 68 -10.61 7.37 15.35
CA CYS A 68 -11.98 7.85 15.20
C CYS A 68 -13.03 6.72 15.08
N LEU A 69 -12.62 5.58 14.52
CA LEU A 69 -13.42 4.35 14.34
C LEU A 69 -13.30 3.36 15.52
N SER A 70 -12.68 3.75 16.63
CA SER A 70 -12.58 2.90 17.82
C SER A 70 -13.97 2.50 18.35
N GLN A 71 -14.16 1.22 18.69
CA GLN A 71 -15.35 0.75 19.41
C GLN A 71 -15.44 1.34 20.83
N ASN A 72 -14.28 1.55 21.49
CA ASN A 72 -14.24 2.22 22.78
C ASN A 72 -14.32 3.74 22.57
N PRO A 73 -15.38 4.43 23.06
CA PRO A 73 -15.52 5.88 22.89
C PRO A 73 -14.40 6.67 23.57
N LYS A 74 -13.82 6.17 24.68
CA LYS A 74 -12.68 6.82 25.36
C LYS A 74 -11.39 6.80 24.55
N GLY A 75 -11.31 5.95 23.52
CA GLY A 75 -10.18 5.89 22.58
C GLY A 75 -10.38 6.71 21.30
N ARG A 76 -11.47 7.48 21.19
CA ARG A 76 -11.71 8.38 20.06
C ARG A 76 -11.19 9.79 20.41
N PRO A 77 -10.42 10.45 19.54
CA PRO A 77 -10.03 11.84 19.74
C PRO A 77 -11.25 12.76 19.68
N VAL A 78 -11.16 13.91 20.36
CA VAL A 78 -12.14 14.99 20.19
C VAL A 78 -11.90 15.73 18.87
N MET A 79 -12.93 16.37 18.30
CA MET A 79 -12.80 16.99 16.97
C MET A 79 -11.73 18.08 16.88
N SER A 80 -11.40 18.79 17.96
CA SER A 80 -10.28 19.73 17.99
C SER A 80 -8.94 19.05 17.76
N GLN A 81 -8.67 17.91 18.42
CA GLN A 81 -7.48 17.09 18.19
C GLN A 81 -7.43 16.52 16.77
N VAL A 82 -8.59 16.15 16.21
CA VAL A 82 -8.69 15.66 14.82
C VAL A 82 -8.25 16.75 13.84
N VAL A 83 -8.71 17.99 14.03
CA VAL A 83 -8.34 19.14 13.20
C VAL A 83 -6.87 19.48 13.37
N GLU A 84 -6.38 19.63 14.61
CA GLU A 84 -4.97 19.89 14.94
C GLU A 84 -4.04 18.88 14.24
N ILE A 85 -4.34 17.58 14.36
CA ILE A 85 -3.55 16.54 13.70
C ILE A 85 -3.58 16.75 12.17
N LEU A 86 -4.73 16.97 11.55
CA LEU A 86 -4.83 17.17 10.10
C LEU A 86 -4.11 18.44 9.60
N GLU A 87 -4.10 19.52 10.39
CA GLU A 87 -3.37 20.76 10.09
C GLU A 87 -1.85 20.51 10.12
N THR A 88 -1.34 19.83 11.16
CA THR A 88 0.11 19.50 11.22
C THR A 88 0.58 18.65 10.03
N LEU A 89 -0.29 17.80 9.47
CA LEU A 89 0.03 16.99 8.30
C LEU A 89 0.15 17.84 7.03
N GLN A 90 -0.75 18.81 6.83
CA GLN A 90 -0.72 19.72 5.68
C GLN A 90 0.57 20.56 5.69
N THR A 91 0.98 21.09 6.85
CA THR A 91 2.21 21.89 6.99
C THR A 91 3.50 21.07 6.82
N GLN A 92 3.49 19.77 7.15
CA GLN A 92 4.65 18.88 7.06
C GLN A 92 5.01 18.41 5.64
N GLU A 93 4.07 18.46 4.68
CA GLU A 93 4.35 18.02 3.30
C GLU A 93 5.04 19.12 2.49
N GLY A 94 4.65 20.39 2.65
CA GLY A 94 5.22 21.54 1.92
C GLY A 94 6.64 21.95 2.32
N SER A 95 7.23 21.34 3.35
CA SER A 95 8.53 21.71 3.93
C SER A 95 9.64 20.67 3.72
N ARG A 96 9.39 19.63 2.92
CA ARG A 96 10.32 18.48 2.79
C ARG A 96 11.01 18.32 1.45
N GLU A 97 10.66 19.12 0.44
CA GLU A 97 11.37 19.15 -0.84
C GLU A 97 12.70 19.92 -0.76
N GLU A 98 12.92 20.71 0.29
CA GLU A 98 14.09 21.58 0.45
C GLU A 98 15.30 20.93 1.19
N VAL A 99 15.11 19.76 1.81
CA VAL A 99 16.10 19.15 2.73
C VAL A 99 17.03 18.12 2.04
N LEU A 100 17.01 18.00 0.72
CA LEU A 100 17.97 17.19 -0.04
C LEU A 100 19.17 17.97 -0.60
N LEU A 101 19.23 19.29 -0.41
CA LEU A 101 20.28 20.16 -0.97
C LEU A 101 21.20 20.85 0.07
N GLN A 102 21.05 20.55 1.38
CA GLN A 102 21.72 21.32 2.45
C GLN A 102 22.72 20.55 3.33
N SER A 103 23.05 19.29 2.99
CA SER A 103 24.16 18.55 3.63
C SER A 103 25.27 18.27 2.63
N GLY A 104 26.18 19.23 2.47
CA GLY A 104 27.31 19.15 1.52
C GLY A 104 28.43 20.19 1.73
N GLY A 105 28.55 20.80 2.91
CA GLY A 105 29.61 21.76 3.22
C GLY A 105 30.84 21.08 3.83
N GLY A 106 31.85 20.72 3.03
CA GLY A 106 33.02 20.00 3.57
C GLY A 106 34.12 19.58 2.58
N GLY A 107 34.71 20.53 1.83
CA GLY A 107 36.10 20.45 1.35
C GLY A 107 36.51 19.27 0.45
N GLY A 108 36.32 19.43 -0.87
CA GLY A 108 36.98 18.60 -1.89
C GLY A 108 37.17 19.41 -3.18
N SER A 109 38.41 19.48 -3.68
CA SER A 109 38.79 20.35 -4.80
C SER A 109 37.95 20.11 -6.06
N VAL A 110 37.29 21.16 -6.57
CA VAL A 110 36.79 21.21 -7.95
C VAL A 110 37.76 22.08 -8.74
N THR A 111 38.49 21.47 -9.67
CA THR A 111 39.33 22.21 -10.61
C THR A 111 38.45 22.97 -11.59
N LEU A 112 38.52 24.30 -11.53
CA LEU A 112 37.86 25.17 -12.49
C LEU A 112 38.62 25.09 -13.81
N TYR A 113 38.04 24.46 -14.85
CA TYR A 113 38.47 24.73 -16.22
C TYR A 113 37.84 26.04 -16.65
N GLU A 114 38.65 27.09 -16.67
CA GLU A 114 38.27 28.41 -17.18
C GLU A 114 37.92 28.34 -18.68
N VAL A 115 37.04 29.23 -19.12
CA VAL A 115 36.58 29.32 -20.52
C VAL A 115 37.37 30.39 -21.26
N PRO A 116 38.12 30.04 -22.34
CA PRO A 116 38.42 30.99 -23.40
C PRO A 116 37.30 31.02 -24.45
N LYS A 117 36.80 32.22 -24.78
CA LYS A 117 35.91 32.45 -25.93
C LYS A 117 36.69 32.38 -27.24
N GLY A 118 36.15 31.71 -28.26
CA GLY A 118 36.65 31.78 -29.65
C GLY A 118 35.99 30.78 -30.59
N ILE A 119 35.36 31.28 -31.67
CA ILE A 119 34.67 30.54 -32.75
C ILE A 119 35.42 30.88 -34.06
N PRO A 120 35.42 30.08 -35.15
CA PRO A 120 35.20 28.63 -35.35
C PRO A 120 36.46 27.93 -35.92
N ASP A 121 36.40 26.63 -36.26
CA ASP A 121 36.77 26.13 -37.62
C ASP A 121 36.46 24.62 -37.83
N THR A 122 36.70 24.12 -39.05
CA THR A 122 36.04 22.99 -39.74
C THR A 122 36.64 21.57 -39.50
N PRO A 123 35.99 20.45 -39.96
CA PRO A 123 36.15 19.13 -39.31
C PRO A 123 36.99 18.06 -40.06
N THR A 124 37.70 17.24 -39.28
CA THR A 124 38.36 15.95 -39.64
C THR A 124 38.74 15.21 -38.33
N GLU A 125 38.82 13.88 -38.19
CA GLU A 125 38.44 12.75 -39.04
C GLU A 125 38.21 11.49 -38.15
N LYS A 126 37.36 10.54 -38.60
CA LYS A 126 37.34 9.05 -38.44
C LYS A 126 38.34 8.40 -37.42
N LYS A 127 38.06 7.27 -36.74
CA LYS A 127 37.50 6.00 -37.27
C LYS A 127 37.30 4.89 -36.19
N SER A 128 36.35 3.99 -36.46
CA SER A 128 36.27 2.54 -36.11
C SER A 128 36.32 2.01 -34.66
N TYR A 129 35.25 1.28 -34.35
CA TYR A 129 35.13 0.17 -33.38
C TYR A 129 35.86 -1.12 -33.86
N PRO A 130 36.19 -2.07 -32.97
CA PRO A 130 36.55 -3.45 -33.30
C PRO A 130 35.35 -4.42 -33.27
N VAL A 131 35.52 -5.60 -33.88
CA VAL A 131 34.44 -6.53 -34.28
C VAL A 131 34.34 -7.79 -33.39
N ARG A 132 33.25 -8.57 -33.53
CA ARG A 132 33.03 -9.91 -32.93
C ARG A 132 33.00 -11.01 -34.01
N SER A 133 33.47 -12.22 -33.65
CA SER A 133 33.29 -13.55 -34.29
C SER A 133 34.16 -14.59 -33.54
N ASP A 134 33.94 -15.91 -33.48
CA ASP A 134 32.90 -16.83 -34.02
C ASP A 134 32.96 -18.26 -33.37
N SER A 135 31.94 -19.12 -33.62
CA SER A 135 31.89 -20.63 -33.67
C SER A 135 32.65 -21.57 -32.66
N GLU A 136 32.24 -22.82 -32.34
CA GLU A 136 30.98 -23.62 -32.45
C GLU A 136 31.13 -25.00 -31.69
N ARG A 137 30.01 -25.68 -31.38
CA ARG A 137 29.73 -27.15 -31.34
C ARG A 137 30.61 -28.21 -30.63
N GLY A 138 29.97 -29.04 -29.79
CA GLY A 138 30.42 -30.43 -29.44
C GLY A 138 30.03 -30.88 -28.02
N GLY A 139 29.46 -32.07 -27.82
CA GLY A 139 28.88 -32.50 -26.53
C GLY A 139 29.38 -33.84 -25.96
N ALA A 140 29.03 -34.13 -24.70
CA ALA A 140 29.19 -35.44 -24.04
C ALA A 140 28.22 -35.60 -22.85
N GLU A 141 28.04 -36.86 -22.42
CA GLU A 141 26.98 -37.36 -21.53
C GLU A 141 27.43 -37.57 -20.07
N VAL A 142 26.61 -37.21 -19.06
CA VAL A 142 26.70 -37.79 -17.70
C VAL A 142 25.31 -37.98 -17.06
N HIS A 143 25.05 -39.21 -16.60
CA HIS A 143 23.87 -39.66 -15.85
C HIS A 143 23.90 -39.29 -14.35
N ARG A 144 22.70 -39.27 -13.71
CA ARG A 144 22.33 -39.42 -12.26
C ARG A 144 21.56 -38.20 -11.70
N ARG A 145 20.59 -38.33 -10.78
CA ARG A 145 19.73 -39.46 -10.33
C ARG A 145 18.58 -38.87 -9.47
N SER A 146 17.33 -39.08 -9.90
CA SER A 146 16.09 -39.15 -9.07
C SER A 146 15.77 -38.08 -8.00
N LYS A 147 14.63 -37.38 -8.17
CA LYS A 147 13.38 -37.62 -7.39
C LYS A 147 12.27 -36.61 -7.75
N PRO A 148 11.13 -37.05 -8.34
CA PRO A 148 9.87 -36.33 -8.26
C PRO A 148 9.06 -36.84 -7.06
N ALA A 149 8.41 -35.94 -6.31
CA ALA A 149 7.46 -36.32 -5.26
C ALA A 149 6.31 -35.32 -5.12
N ASN A 150 5.10 -35.85 -5.31
CA ASN A 150 3.80 -35.34 -4.84
C ASN A 150 3.19 -34.08 -5.50
N GLY A 151 1.86 -34.11 -5.67
CA GLY A 151 1.07 -32.96 -6.16
C GLY A 151 -0.02 -33.25 -7.21
N ARG A 152 -0.72 -34.39 -7.14
CA ARG A 152 -1.89 -34.66 -8.00
C ARG A 152 -3.18 -34.19 -7.29
N SER A 153 -4.14 -33.67 -8.08
CA SER A 153 -5.53 -33.32 -7.68
C SER A 153 -5.68 -32.03 -6.84
N LYS A 154 -6.81 -31.31 -6.88
CA LYS A 154 -7.84 -31.04 -7.92
C LYS A 154 -8.67 -29.83 -7.44
N SER A 155 -9.42 -29.22 -8.34
CA SER A 155 -10.53 -28.27 -8.14
C SER A 155 -11.43 -28.50 -6.89
N GLU A 156 -11.74 -27.40 -6.19
CA GLU A 156 -13.03 -26.90 -5.62
C GLU A 156 -14.32 -27.78 -5.60
N PRO A 157 -15.38 -27.42 -4.81
CA PRO A 157 -15.45 -26.88 -3.45
C PRO A 157 -16.56 -27.65 -2.62
N PRO A 158 -17.33 -27.10 -1.63
CA PRO A 158 -17.82 -27.89 -0.49
C PRO A 158 -19.21 -28.55 -0.61
N LYS A 159 -19.38 -29.60 0.21
CA LYS A 159 -20.60 -30.04 0.89
C LYS A 159 -20.15 -30.29 2.35
N GLU A 160 -20.90 -30.05 3.41
CA GLU A 160 -22.35 -30.11 3.61
C GLU A 160 -22.70 -29.15 4.76
N CYS A 161 -23.79 -28.39 4.66
CA CYS A 161 -24.23 -27.49 5.72
C CYS A 161 -25.57 -27.98 6.26
N ASP A 162 -25.51 -28.86 7.24
CA ASP A 162 -26.69 -29.46 7.83
C ASP A 162 -26.71 -29.40 9.37
N LEU A 163 -27.89 -29.02 9.86
CA LEU A 163 -28.46 -29.43 11.15
C LEU A 163 -27.71 -29.07 12.44
N TYR A 164 -27.95 -27.84 12.92
CA TYR A 164 -28.58 -27.74 14.25
C TYR A 164 -29.57 -26.58 14.34
N CYS A 165 -30.82 -26.84 13.96
CA CYS A 165 -31.97 -26.07 14.40
C CYS A 165 -32.77 -26.97 15.34
N ALA A 166 -32.69 -26.68 16.65
CA ALA A 166 -33.50 -27.36 17.66
C ALA A 166 -33.93 -26.31 18.69
N SER A 167 -35.12 -25.76 18.47
CA SER A 167 -35.87 -25.04 19.50
C SER A 167 -37.11 -25.88 19.81
N PRO A 168 -37.20 -26.50 20.99
CA PRO A 168 -38.47 -26.99 21.52
C PRO A 168 -39.31 -25.81 22.00
N ASP A 169 -40.60 -25.86 21.67
CA ASP A 169 -41.63 -24.92 22.10
C ASP A 169 -42.24 -25.37 23.45
N GLU A 170 -43.28 -24.64 23.89
CA GLU A 170 -44.17 -24.89 25.04
C GLU A 170 -43.65 -24.48 26.45
N ARG A 171 -44.21 -23.43 27.09
CA ARG A 171 -45.55 -23.29 27.73
C ARG A 171 -45.55 -23.94 29.13
N SER A 172 -45.77 -23.19 30.24
CA SER A 172 -47.13 -22.82 30.67
C SER A 172 -47.16 -21.81 31.85
N ALA A 173 -48.13 -20.88 31.78
CA ALA A 173 -49.00 -20.32 32.83
C ALA A 173 -48.53 -20.03 34.28
N SER A 174 -48.71 -18.78 34.72
CA SER A 174 -49.52 -18.33 35.89
C SER A 174 -49.58 -16.78 35.84
N THR A 175 -50.69 -16.02 35.74
CA THR A 175 -51.87 -15.84 36.62
C THR A 175 -51.51 -15.60 38.09
N ASN A 176 -52.01 -14.60 38.83
CA ASN A 176 -53.02 -13.56 38.54
C ASN A 176 -52.83 -12.37 39.53
N SER A 177 -53.52 -11.26 39.22
CA SER A 177 -54.05 -10.21 40.14
C SER A 177 -53.22 -9.75 41.33
#